data_AF-A0A2K9HM89-F1
#
_entry.id   AF-A0A2K9HM89-F1
#
_cell.length_a   1.000
_cell.length_b   1.000
_cell.length_c   1.000
_cell.angle_alpha   90.00
_cell.angle_beta   90.00
_cell.angle_gamma   90.00
#
_symmetry.space_group_name_H-M   'P 1'
#
loop_
_entity.id
_entity.type
_entity.pdbx_description
1 polymer ?
#
loop_
_entity_poly.entity_id
_entity_poly.type
_entity_poly.pdbx_seq_one_letter_code
_entity_poly.pdbx_strand_id
1 'polypeptide(L)'
;MEHSKQKLLISLLVEFSNSFSKQINESAINQEMEHYIKRTVQDFVERQYRGSVFNKEFKKMVDKVNHAKDNENLVLNYRSDKLWTEISELSKKTTSFANAYSIIDLLGKNKDAFF
;
A
#
# COMPACT_ATOMS: atom_id res chain seq x y z
N MET A 1 13.88 0.81 -14.43
CA MET A 1 13.86 0.17 -13.09
C MET A 1 12.96 0.92 -12.10
N GLU A 2 13.13 2.23 -11.86
CA GLU A 2 12.26 2.99 -10.93
C GLU A 2 10.77 2.93 -11.27
N HIS A 3 10.43 3.13 -12.54
CA HIS A 3 9.04 3.09 -13.01
C HIS A 3 8.35 1.74 -12.76
N SER A 4 9.08 0.63 -12.92
CA SER A 4 8.57 -0.72 -12.61
C SER A 4 8.33 -0.90 -11.11
N LYS A 5 9.20 -0.34 -10.26
CA LYS A 5 9.01 -0.36 -8.80
C LYS A 5 7.75 0.41 -8.41
N GLN A 6 7.57 1.59 -8.99
CA GLN A 6 6.45 2.46 -8.70
C GLN A 6 5.12 1.83 -9.11
N LYS A 7 5.05 1.23 -10.30
CA LYS A 7 3.88 0.48 -10.76
C LYS A 7 3.52 -0.64 -9.78
N LEU A 8 4.51 -1.41 -9.34
CA LEU A 8 4.27 -2.51 -8.41
C LEU A 8 3.76 -2.02 -7.06
N LEU A 9 4.32 -0.92 -6.54
CA LEU A 9 3.87 -0.33 -5.29
C LEU A 9 2.43 0.17 -5.39
N ILE A 10 2.06 0.79 -6.52
CA ILE A 10 0.68 1.21 -6.78
C ILE A 10 -0.24 -0.03 -6.84
N SER A 11 0.16 -1.12 -7.47
CA SER A 11 -0.63 -2.37 -7.49
C SER A 11 -0.86 -2.91 -6.08
N LEU A 12 0.17 -2.94 -5.23
CA LEU A 12 0.05 -3.35 -3.83
C LEU A 12 -0.87 -2.42 -3.03
N LEU A 13 -0.78 -1.10 -3.26
CA LEU A 13 -1.65 -0.12 -2.62
C LEU A 13 -3.12 -0.28 -3.03
N VAL A 14 -3.39 -0.57 -4.30
CA VAL A 14 -4.74 -0.87 -4.79
C VAL A 14 -5.29 -2.14 -4.12
N GLU A 15 -4.50 -3.20 -4.06
CA GLU A 15 -4.93 -4.44 -3.42
C GLU A 15 -5.13 -4.28 -1.91
N PHE A 16 -4.26 -3.53 -1.24
CA PHE A 16 -4.42 -3.15 0.16
C PHE A 16 -5.71 -2.36 0.38
N SER A 17 -5.97 -1.33 -0.42
CA SER A 17 -7.20 -0.52 -0.33
C SER A 17 -8.45 -1.39 -0.51
N ASN A 18 -8.43 -2.31 -1.49
CA ASN A 18 -9.54 -3.23 -1.73
C ASN A 18 -9.74 -4.23 -0.59
N SER A 19 -8.67 -4.78 -0.03
CA SER A 19 -8.71 -5.70 1.10
C SER A 19 -9.22 -5.00 2.36
N PHE A 20 -8.72 -3.79 2.63
CA PHE A 20 -9.08 -3.00 3.80
C PHE A 20 -10.54 -2.50 3.74
N SER A 21 -11.06 -2.15 2.56
CA SER A 21 -12.47 -1.73 2.40
C SER A 21 -13.46 -2.89 2.53
N LYS A 22 -13.00 -4.14 2.40
CA LYS A 22 -13.86 -5.34 2.50
C LYS A 22 -13.93 -5.90 3.92
N GLN A 23 -13.07 -5.44 4.83
CA GLN A 23 -13.11 -5.88 6.21
C GLN A 23 -14.24 -5.16 6.95
N ILE A 24 -14.75 -5.76 8.02
CA ILE A 24 -15.78 -5.13 8.85
C ILE A 24 -15.11 -3.99 9.64
N ASN A 25 -15.51 -2.75 9.35
CA ASN A 25 -14.96 -1.53 9.95
C ASN A 25 -15.98 -0.89 10.91
N GLU A 26 -15.98 -1.35 12.16
CA GLU A 26 -16.92 -0.85 13.19
C GLU A 26 -16.41 0.38 13.95
N SER A 27 -15.08 0.58 13.99
CA SER A 27 -14.48 1.70 14.70
C SER A 27 -14.45 2.96 13.83
N ALA A 28 -14.59 4.13 14.47
CA ALA A 28 -14.49 5.42 13.80
C ALA A 28 -13.13 5.59 13.08
N ILE A 29 -12.04 5.11 13.70
CA ILE A 29 -10.71 5.17 13.10
C ILE A 29 -10.59 4.29 11.85
N ASN A 30 -11.18 3.09 11.85
CA ASN A 30 -11.18 2.21 10.68
C ASN A 30 -11.92 2.84 9.50
N GLN A 31 -13.06 3.50 9.75
CA GLN A 31 -13.83 4.19 8.72
C GLN A 31 -13.12 5.44 8.19
N GLU A 32 -12.53 6.26 9.07
CA GLU A 32 -11.72 7.42 8.65
C GLU A 32 -10.55 6.97 7.78
N MET A 33 -9.83 5.95 8.23
CA MET A 33 -8.67 5.43 7.51
C MET A 33 -9.08 4.77 6.20
N GLU A 34 -10.26 4.17 6.10
CA GLU A 34 -10.77 3.62 4.84
C GLU A 34 -10.96 4.73 3.81
N HIS A 35 -11.63 5.82 4.20
CA HIS A 35 -11.81 6.98 3.34
C HIS A 35 -10.48 7.61 2.93
N TYR A 36 -9.56 7.77 3.88
CA TYR A 36 -8.23 8.30 3.63
C TYR A 36 -7.43 7.44 2.66
N ILE A 37 -7.34 6.13 2.92
CA ILE A 37 -6.59 5.17 2.09
C ILE A 37 -7.18 5.16 0.68
N LYS A 38 -8.51 5.04 0.55
CA LYS A 38 -9.18 4.95 -0.75
C LYS A 38 -8.94 6.19 -1.60
N ARG A 39 -9.08 7.40 -1.02
CA ARG A 39 -8.79 8.67 -1.71
C ARG A 39 -7.32 8.75 -2.12
N THR A 40 -6.40 8.43 -1.20
CA THR A 40 -4.96 8.56 -1.44
C THR A 40 -4.48 7.59 -2.53
N VAL A 41 -4.97 6.36 -2.53
CA VAL A 41 -4.65 5.35 -3.56
C VAL A 41 -5.22 5.76 -4.92
N GLN A 42 -6.44 6.28 -4.96
CA GLN A 42 -7.01 6.82 -6.19
C GLN A 42 -6.17 7.98 -6.75
N ASP A 43 -5.74 8.91 -5.90
CA ASP A 43 -4.83 9.99 -6.29
C ASP A 43 -3.51 9.47 -6.89
N PHE A 44 -2.92 8.41 -6.33
CA PHE A 44 -1.72 7.79 -6.90
C PHE A 44 -1.95 7.20 -8.29
N VAL A 45 -3.09 6.54 -8.50
CA VAL A 45 -3.47 5.92 -9.78
C VAL A 45 -3.71 6.98 -10.84
N GLU A 46 -4.47 8.04 -10.50
CA GLU A 46 -4.88 9.08 -11.45
C GLU A 46 -3.74 10.02 -11.81
N ARG A 47 -2.99 10.50 -10.81
CA ARG A 47 -1.97 11.53 -11.04
C ARG A 47 -0.66 10.96 -11.53
N GLN A 48 -0.44 9.65 -11.38
CA GLN A 48 0.78 8.95 -11.78
C GLN A 48 2.05 9.73 -11.39
N TYR A 49 2.08 10.24 -10.15
CA TYR A 49 3.19 11.06 -9.64
C TYR A 49 4.53 10.42 -9.99
N ARG A 50 5.54 11.19 -10.41
CA ARG A 50 6.85 10.63 -10.79
C ARG A 50 7.94 11.07 -9.83
N GLY A 51 8.93 10.21 -9.62
CA GLY A 51 10.16 10.54 -8.89
C GLY A 51 9.91 11.07 -7.48
N SER A 52 10.46 12.24 -7.15
CA SER A 52 10.46 12.80 -5.80
C SER A 52 9.05 13.10 -5.26
N VAL A 53 8.11 13.49 -6.12
CA VAL A 53 6.72 13.78 -5.71
C VAL A 53 6.03 12.50 -5.25
N PHE A 54 6.21 11.40 -5.99
CA PHE A 54 5.69 10.10 -5.60
C PHE A 54 6.23 9.69 -4.23
N ASN A 55 7.55 9.75 -4.05
CA ASN A 55 8.20 9.35 -2.80
C ASN A 55 7.70 10.17 -1.61
N LYS A 56 7.48 11.48 -1.80
CA LYS A 56 6.98 12.37 -0.74
C LYS A 56 5.56 12.02 -0.33
N GLU A 57 4.65 11.89 -1.29
CA GLU A 57 3.24 11.55 -0.98
C GLU A 57 3.13 10.13 -0.42
N PHE A 58 3.94 9.18 -0.93
CA PHE A 58 3.93 7.82 -0.44
C PHE A 58 4.42 7.74 1.00
N LYS A 59 5.49 8.47 1.33
CA LYS A 59 5.98 8.56 2.71
C LYS A 59 4.91 9.10 3.66
N LYS A 60 4.19 10.15 3.28
CA LYS A 60 3.09 10.69 4.11
C LYS A 60 2.00 9.64 4.38
N MET A 61 1.64 8.85 3.36
CA MET A 61 0.66 7.77 3.52
C MET A 61 1.16 6.71 4.50
N VAL A 62 2.42 6.27 4.34
CA VAL A 62 3.04 5.30 5.24
C VAL A 62 3.05 5.81 6.68
N ASP A 63 3.48 7.05 6.88
CA ASP A 63 3.56 7.66 8.21
C ASP A 63 2.17 7.75 8.86
N LYS A 64 1.13 8.17 8.10
CA LYS A 64 -0.24 8.28 8.64
C LYS A 64 -0.84 6.92 9.02
N VAL A 65 -0.72 5.91 8.15
CA VAL A 65 -1.28 4.58 8.43
C VAL A 65 -0.55 3.89 9.57
N ASN A 66 0.78 4.04 9.66
CA ASN A 66 1.55 3.51 10.80
C ASN A 66 1.18 4.24 12.09
N HIS A 67 1.02 5.57 12.06
CA HIS A 67 0.55 6.31 13.24
C HIS A 67 -0.81 5.79 13.73
N ALA A 68 -1.77 5.62 12.81
CA ALA A 68 -3.10 5.10 13.15
C ALA A 68 -3.03 3.68 13.73
N LYS A 69 -2.15 2.82 13.19
CA LYS A 69 -1.93 1.46 13.70
C LYS A 69 -1.32 1.46 15.09
N ASP A 70 -0.28 2.24 15.30
CA ASP A 70 0.53 2.19 16.52
C ASP A 70 -0.09 3.02 17.67
N ASN A 71 -0.92 4.02 17.36
CA ASN A 71 -1.39 5.00 18.35
C ASN A 71 -2.92 5.16 18.42
N GLU A 72 -3.65 4.84 17.35
CA GLU A 72 -5.09 5.11 17.24
C GLU A 72 -5.94 3.83 17.19
N ASN A 73 -5.33 2.67 17.39
CA ASN A 73 -5.96 1.34 17.36
C ASN A 73 -6.60 0.99 16.01
N LEU A 74 -5.98 1.39 14.90
CA LEU A 74 -6.37 0.91 13.58
C LEU A 74 -6.19 -0.61 13.49
N VAL A 75 -7.29 -1.33 13.28
CA VAL A 75 -7.27 -2.78 13.14
C VAL A 75 -7.16 -3.15 11.67
N LEU A 76 -6.17 -3.97 11.31
CA LEU A 76 -6.04 -4.59 10.00
C LEU A 76 -6.36 -6.08 10.11
N ASN A 77 -7.20 -6.62 9.23
CA ASN A 77 -7.34 -8.07 9.11
C ASN A 77 -6.03 -8.70 8.60
N TYR A 78 -5.88 -10.02 8.75
CA TYR A 78 -4.65 -10.74 8.38
C TYR A 78 -4.13 -10.41 6.98
N ARG A 79 -5.03 -10.34 5.98
CA ARG A 79 -4.64 -10.06 4.60
C ARG A 79 -4.15 -8.62 4.41
N SER A 80 -4.89 -7.65 4.94
CA SER A 80 -4.56 -6.23 4.85
C SER A 80 -3.28 -5.93 5.62
N ASP A 81 -3.06 -6.57 6.77
CA ASP A 81 -1.84 -6.44 7.57
C ASP A 81 -0.61 -6.99 6.83
N LYS A 82 -0.74 -8.14 6.17
CA LYS A 82 0.34 -8.73 5.37
C LYS A 82 0.72 -7.82 4.19
N LEU A 83 -0.28 -7.31 3.46
CA LEU A 83 -0.05 -6.34 2.36
C LEU A 83 0.62 -5.06 2.88
N TRP A 84 0.15 -4.54 4.01
CA TRP A 84 0.68 -3.31 4.59
C TRP A 84 2.13 -3.45 5.08
N THR A 85 2.46 -4.61 5.66
CA THR A 85 3.83 -4.93 6.09
C THR A 85 4.80 -4.85 4.92
N GLU A 86 4.44 -5.44 3.79
CA GLU A 86 5.28 -5.45 2.59
C GLU A 86 5.40 -4.05 1.96
N ILE A 87 4.31 -3.28 1.91
CA ILE A 87 4.33 -1.87 1.50
C ILE A 87 5.29 -1.06 2.40
N SER A 88 5.23 -1.29 3.70
CA SER A 88 6.07 -0.61 4.69
C SER A 88 7.53 -1.04 4.62
N GLU A 89 7.83 -2.27 4.25
CA GLU A 89 9.20 -2.71 4.01
C GLU A 89 9.79 -2.13 2.72
N LEU A 90 8.98 -2.07 1.66
CA LEU A 90 9.35 -1.44 0.39
C LEU A 90 9.61 0.07 0.55
N SER A 91 8.96 0.73 1.51
CA SER A 91 9.20 2.15 1.81
C SER A 91 10.54 2.42 2.51
N LYS A 92 11.02 1.45 3.32
CA LYS A 92 12.25 1.57 4.13
C LYS A 92 13.52 1.22 3.35
N LYS A 93 13.43 0.35 2.34
CA LYS A 93 14.60 -0.13 1.61
C LYS A 93 14.92 0.76 0.40
N THR A 94 16.06 1.44 0.42
CA THR A 94 16.71 2.01 -0.78
C THR A 94 17.26 0.96 -1.75
N THR A 95 17.04 -0.35 -1.55
CA THR A 95 17.84 -1.40 -2.22
C THR A 95 17.02 -2.58 -2.72
N SER A 96 17.29 -2.97 -3.97
CA SER A 96 17.05 -4.24 -4.69
C SER A 96 15.84 -5.12 -4.33
N PHE A 97 15.00 -5.42 -5.34
CA PHE A 97 13.87 -6.36 -5.28
C PHE A 97 14.30 -7.82 -5.08
N ALA A 98 14.87 -8.15 -3.93
CA ALA A 98 15.10 -9.54 -3.55
C ALA A 98 13.79 -10.31 -3.25
N ASN A 99 12.67 -9.61 -3.01
CA ASN A 99 11.38 -10.20 -2.62
C ASN A 99 10.32 -10.26 -3.75
N ALA A 100 10.72 -10.21 -5.02
CA ALA A 100 9.77 -10.24 -6.15
C ALA A 100 8.79 -11.43 -6.10
N TYR A 101 9.23 -12.59 -5.61
CA TYR A 101 8.37 -13.78 -5.45
C TYR A 101 7.32 -13.63 -4.36
N SER A 102 7.65 -13.05 -3.20
CA SER A 102 6.68 -12.79 -2.12
C SER A 102 5.57 -11.84 -2.58
N ILE A 103 5.94 -10.85 -3.40
CA ILE A 103 5.02 -9.86 -3.95
C ILE A 103 4.09 -10.48 -5.01
N ILE A 104 4.61 -11.34 -5.88
CA ILE A 104 3.80 -12.07 -6.89
C ILE A 104 2.79 -13.00 -6.21
N ASP A 105 3.19 -13.66 -5.13
CA ASP A 105 2.33 -14.55 -4.35
C ASP A 105 1.21 -13.75 -3.64
N LEU A 106 1.54 -12.57 -3.09
CA LEU A 106 0.59 -11.64 -2.49
C LEU A 106 -0.43 -11.06 -3.46
N LEU A 107 0.01 -10.76 -4.69
CA LEU A 107 -0.87 -10.22 -5.74
C LEU A 107 -1.75 -11.30 -6.38
N GLY A 108 -1.59 -12.58 -6.01
CA GLY A 108 -2.52 -13.64 -6.39
C GLY A 108 -2.73 -13.74 -7.90
N LYS A 109 -1.71 -14.25 -8.63
CA LYS A 109 -1.74 -14.53 -10.08
C LYS A 109 -1.97 -13.30 -10.97
N ASN A 110 -0.88 -12.64 -11.34
CA ASN A 110 -0.72 -12.13 -12.71
C ASN A 110 0.76 -12.18 -13.07
N LYS A 111 1.22 -13.37 -13.48
CA LYS A 111 2.56 -13.57 -14.04
C LYS A 111 2.77 -12.71 -15.30
N ASP A 112 1.69 -12.32 -15.98
CA ASP A 112 1.74 -11.66 -17.29
C ASP A 112 1.79 -10.12 -17.20
N ALA A 113 1.71 -9.52 -16.01
CA ALA A 113 1.72 -8.06 -15.83
C ALA A 113 3.13 -7.47 -15.58
N PHE A 114 4.15 -8.32 -15.44
CA PHE A 114 5.51 -7.92 -15.03
C PHE A 114 6.61 -8.29 -16.04
N PHE A 115 6.28 -8.91 -17.18
CA PHE A 115 7.21 -9.18 -18.29
C PHE A 115 6.95 -8.25 -19.47
#